data_AF-A0A967H881-F1
#
_entry.id   AF-A0A967H881-F1
#
_cell.length_a   1.000
_cell.length_b   1.000
_cell.length_c   1.000
_cell.angle_alpha   90.00
_cell.angle_beta   90.00
_cell.angle_gamma   90.00
#
_symmetry.space_group_name_H-M   'P 1'
#
loop_
_entity.id
_entity.type
_entity.pdbx_description
1 polymer ?
#
loop_
_entity_poly.entity_id
_entity_poly.type
_entity_poly.pdbx_seq_one_letter_code
_entity_poly.pdbx_strand_id
1 'polypeptide(L)' 'HLYDLMPIPFTEDAVKYVAQRIRRTQDILEQTIAIENISYYAAPGKQMEEIEFINAVLDEADCKLLLDVN' A
#
# COMPACT_ATOMS: atom_id res chain seq x y z
N HIS A 1 13.57 11.70 13.85
CA HIS A 1 12.71 10.51 13.96
C HIS A 1 11.23 10.86 13.79
N LEU A 2 10.88 11.67 12.77
CA LEU A 2 9.52 12.17 12.52
C LEU A 2 8.98 11.69 11.16
N TYR A 3 9.72 10.81 10.48
CA TYR A 3 9.41 10.35 9.11
C TYR A 3 8.83 8.95 9.06
N ASP A 4 8.71 8.25 10.19
CA ASP A 4 8.44 6.82 10.16
C ASP A 4 6.99 6.47 9.82
N LEU A 5 6.02 7.37 10.01
CA LEU A 5 4.60 7.03 9.88
C LEU A 5 3.74 8.23 9.46
N MET A 6 4.09 8.95 8.38
CA MET A 6 3.08 9.83 7.78
C MET A 6 1.95 8.95 7.23
N PRO A 7 0.69 9.15 7.67
CA PRO A 7 -0.40 8.27 7.31
C PRO A 7 -0.67 8.34 5.81
N ILE A 8 -0.75 7.18 5.16
CA ILE A 8 -1.19 7.09 3.78
C ILE A 8 -2.71 7.30 3.77
N PRO A 9 -3.22 8.31 3.04
CA PRO A 9 -4.66 8.50 2.95
C PRO A 9 -5.27 7.39 2.10
N PHE A 10 -6.34 6.75 2.56
CA PHE A 10 -7.05 5.71 1.80
C PHE A 10 -7.92 6.38 0.72
N THR A 11 -7.28 6.74 -0.38
CA THR A 11 -7.82 7.48 -1.53
C THR A 11 -7.36 6.85 -2.82
N GLU A 12 -8.09 7.05 -3.92
CA GLU A 12 -7.71 6.49 -5.23
C GLU A 12 -6.33 6.99 -5.72
N ASP A 13 -6.01 8.26 -5.47
CA ASP A 13 -4.71 8.83 -5.85
C ASP A 13 -3.57 8.16 -5.09
N ALA A 14 -3.79 7.83 -3.81
CA ALA A 14 -2.82 7.09 -3.02
C ALA A 14 -2.66 5.64 -3.53
N VAL A 15 -3.74 4.98 -3.98
CA VAL A 15 -3.65 3.65 -4.60
C VAL A 15 -2.70 3.70 -5.80
N LYS A 16 -2.93 4.63 -6.73
CA LYS A 16 -2.08 4.80 -7.93
C LYS A 16 -0.63 5.11 -7.57
N TYR A 17 -0.43 5.99 -6.59
CA TYR A 17 0.88 6.40 -6.11
C TYR A 17 1.69 5.25 -5.50
N VAL A 18 1.04 4.42 -4.68
CA VAL A 18 1.66 3.26 -4.04
C VAL A 18 1.94 2.16 -5.07
N ALA A 19 0.94 1.81 -5.89
CA ALA A 19 1.08 0.75 -6.88
C ALA A 19 2.17 1.04 -7.92
N GLN A 20 2.32 2.30 -8.36
CA GLN A 20 3.41 2.69 -9.27
C GLN A 20 4.80 2.41 -8.68
N ARG A 21 4.97 2.59 -7.36
CA ARG A 21 6.25 2.32 -6.68
C ARG A 21 6.50 0.82 -6.51
N ILE A 22 5.46 0.06 -6.21
CA ILE A 22 5.54 -1.40 -6.16
C ILE A 22 5.98 -1.92 -7.53
N ARG A 23 5.28 -1.55 -8.62
CA ARG A 23 5.66 -1.95 -9.99
C ARG A 23 7.09 -1.55 -10.33
N ARG A 24 7.48 -0.31 -10.05
CA ARG A 24 8.87 0.14 -10.25
C ARG A 24 9.89 -0.71 -9.50
N THR A 25 9.54 -1.17 -8.31
CA THR A 25 10.40 -2.03 -7.49
C THR A 25 10.48 -3.43 -8.08
N GLN A 26 9.34 -4.01 -8.50
CA GLN A 26 9.30 -5.30 -9.20
C GLN A 26 10.10 -5.26 -10.52
N ASP A 27 10.00 -4.17 -11.29
CA ASP A 27 10.78 -3.97 -12.52
C ASP A 27 12.30 -3.96 -12.26
N ILE A 28 12.73 -3.34 -11.15
CA ILE A 28 14.15 -3.25 -10.77
C ILE A 28 14.66 -4.59 -10.25
N LEU A 29 13.84 -5.31 -9.47
CA LEU A 29 14.21 -6.60 -8.87
C LEU A 29 14.00 -7.78 -9.81
N GLU A 30 13.26 -7.59 -10.91
CA GLU A 30 12.80 -8.63 -11.83
C GLU A 30 12.03 -9.76 -11.13
N GLN A 31 11.31 -9.42 -10.05
CA GLN A 31 10.61 -10.37 -9.20
C GLN A 31 9.31 -9.77 -8.65
N THR A 32 8.29 -10.64 -8.48
CA THR A 32 7.08 -10.30 -7.73
C THR A 32 7.40 -10.19 -6.25
N ILE A 33 6.97 -9.09 -5.63
CA ILE A 33 7.16 -8.85 -4.19
C ILE A 33 5.84 -9.03 -3.43
N ALA A 34 5.93 -9.03 -2.10
CA ALA A 34 4.78 -8.90 -1.22
C ALA A 34 4.86 -7.58 -0.44
N ILE A 35 3.71 -6.97 -0.19
CA ILE A 35 3.57 -5.83 0.74
C ILE A 35 2.93 -6.28 2.04
N GLU A 36 3.22 -5.59 3.14
CA GLU A 36 2.70 -5.91 4.48
C GLU A 36 1.64 -4.89 4.92
N ASN A 37 0.56 -5.35 5.54
CA ASN A 37 -0.44 -4.48 6.18
C ASN A 37 0.05 -4.04 7.57
N ILE A 38 0.85 -2.98 7.62
CA ILE A 38 1.30 -2.42 8.89
C ILE A 38 0.19 -1.64 9.61
N SER A 39 0.25 -1.57 10.94
CA SER A 39 -0.66 -0.74 11.73
C SER A 39 -0.59 0.73 11.30
N TYR A 40 -1.75 1.36 11.10
CA TYR A 40 -1.86 2.78 10.78
C TYR A 40 -2.49 3.55 11.95
N TYR A 41 -1.90 4.70 12.29
CA TYR A 41 -2.32 5.53 13.42
C TYR A 41 -3.34 6.63 13.03
N ALA A 42 -3.53 6.86 11.73
CA ALA A 42 -4.52 7.79 11.19
C ALA A 42 -4.79 7.49 9.70
N ALA A 43 -5.97 7.84 9.22
CA ALA A 43 -6.35 7.81 7.80
C ALA A 43 -7.01 9.14 7.41
N PRO A 44 -6.23 10.23 7.22
CA PRO A 44 -6.79 11.54 6.92
C PRO A 44 -7.46 11.55 5.55
N GLY A 45 -8.67 12.11 5.45
CA GLY A 45 -9.40 12.19 4.19
C GLY A 45 -9.82 10.83 3.62
N LYS A 46 -9.99 9.82 4.49
CA LYS A 46 -10.43 8.46 4.14
C LYS A 46 -11.65 8.48 3.20
N GLN A 47 -11.49 7.90 2.01
CA GLN A 47 -12.54 7.71 1.01
C GLN A 47 -12.98 6.23 0.91
N MET A 48 -12.14 5.31 1.36
CA MET A 48 -12.38 3.87 1.35
C MET A 48 -11.87 3.21 2.62
N GLU A 49 -12.40 2.04 2.95
CA GLU A 49 -11.94 1.19 4.04
C GLU A 49 -10.53 0.66 3.79
N GLU A 50 -9.82 0.30 4.86
CA GLU A 50 -8.45 -0.22 4.76
C GLU A 50 -8.38 -1.46 3.87
N ILE A 51 -9.33 -2.38 4.02
CA ILE A 51 -9.39 -3.60 3.21
C ILE A 51 -9.60 -3.28 1.72
N GLU A 52 -10.39 -2.25 1.42
CA GLU A 52 -10.62 -1.79 0.06
C GLU A 52 -9.35 -1.17 -0.53
N PHE A 53 -8.64 -0.36 0.28
CA PHE A 53 -7.37 0.24 -0.10
C PHE A 53 -6.30 -0.82 -0.38
N ILE A 54 -6.14 -1.79 0.52
CA ILE A 54 -5.17 -2.89 0.37
C ILE A 54 -5.48 -3.68 -0.90
N ASN A 55 -6.73 -4.13 -1.08
CA ASN A 55 -7.11 -4.89 -2.27
C ASN A 55 -6.88 -4.09 -3.56
N ALA A 56 -7.25 -2.81 -3.58
CA ALA A 56 -7.02 -1.95 -4.73
C ALA A 56 -5.53 -1.79 -5.07
N VAL A 57 -4.65 -1.68 -4.06
CA VAL A 57 -3.20 -1.65 -4.26
C VAL A 57 -2.68 -2.98 -4.79
N LEU A 58 -3.11 -4.11 -4.23
CA LEU A 58 -2.69 -5.44 -4.68
C LEU A 58 -3.06 -5.69 -6.14
N ASP A 59 -4.30 -5.36 -6.52
CA ASP A 59 -4.83 -5.52 -7.88
C ASP A 59 -4.11 -4.60 -8.88
N GLU A 60 -3.97 -3.31 -8.54
CA GLU A 60 -3.33 -2.33 -9.42
C GLU A 60 -1.82 -2.62 -9.58
N ALA A 61 -1.14 -3.07 -8.51
CA ALA A 61 0.30 -3.33 -8.54
C ALA A 61 0.70 -4.71 -9.06
N ASP A 62 -0.26 -5.65 -9.17
CA ASP A 62 -0.01 -7.08 -9.42
C ASP A 62 1.09 -7.63 -8.49
N CYS A 63 0.81 -7.57 -7.18
CA CYS A 63 1.73 -8.00 -6.13
C CYS A 63 1.03 -8.85 -5.06
N LYS A 64 1.82 -9.45 -4.16
CA LYS A 64 1.30 -10.31 -3.09
C LYS A 64 1.09 -9.55 -1.79
N LEU A 65 0.31 -10.13 -0.89
CA LEU A 65 0.15 -9.65 0.49
C LEU A 65 0.91 -10.57 1.46
N LEU A 66 1.75 -9.97 2.29
CA LEU A 66 2.22 -10.56 3.54
C LEU A 66 1.25 -10.11 4.63
N LEU A 67 0.29 -10.98 4.98
CA LEU A 67 -0.74 -10.65 5.94
C LEU A 67 -0.20 -10.74 7.37
N ASP A 68 -0.13 -9.60 8.04
CA ASP A 68 0.08 -9.51 9.48
C ASP A 68 -1.28 -9.47 10.20
N VAL A 69 -1.41 -10.26 11.28
CA VAL A 69 -2.66 -10.49 12.04
C VAL A 69 -2.60 -9.98 13.49
N ASN A 70 -1.61 -9.14 13.80
CA ASN A 70 -1.40 -8.55 15.13
C ASN A 70 -2.62 -7.82 15.71
#